data_AF-A0A4Q0S7Q1-F1
#
_entry.id   AF-A0A4Q0S7Q1-F1
#
_cell.length_a   1.000
_cell.length_b   1.000
_cell.length_c   1.000
_cell.angle_alpha   90.00
_cell.angle_beta   90.00
_cell.angle_gamma   90.00
#
_symmetry.space_group_name_H-M   'P 1'
#
loop_
_entity.id
_entity.type
_entity.pdbx_description
1 polymer ?
#
loop_
_entity_poly.entity_id
_entity_poly.type
_entity_poly.pdbx_seq_one_letter_code
_entity_poly.pdbx_strand_id
1 'polypeptide(L)'
;MLGGAPVKAILAAAVGLAVAVACPLPCRAQSDPEPALSDYLPPKEPEVSRDEWRQRIEDARRRAKDVSRERREHPELYKPVPEDPDLVATERLLRDDSLQQGDIVTTKKGMFVYQGRSEQPRRDQDFVPVNPKSVR
;
A
#
# COMPACT_ATOMS: atom_id res chain seq x y z
N MET A 1 11.62 84.01 20.63
CA MET A 1 10.51 84.58 21.41
C MET A 1 9.51 85.19 20.44
N LEU A 2 8.22 84.87 20.63
CA LEU A 2 7.00 85.58 20.21
C LEU A 2 7.03 86.24 18.81
N GLY A 3 6.16 85.92 17.87
CA GLY A 3 4.81 85.40 18.00
C GLY A 3 3.94 86.00 16.91
N GLY A 4 2.78 85.37 16.69
CA GLY A 4 1.61 86.04 16.15
C GLY A 4 1.53 86.20 14.63
N ALA A 5 0.84 85.26 13.98
CA ALA A 5 -0.12 85.60 12.92
C ALA A 5 -1.29 86.43 13.55
N PRO A 6 -2.43 86.75 12.90
CA PRO A 6 -2.92 86.49 11.53
C PRO A 6 -3.81 87.62 10.94
N VAL A 7 -4.01 87.69 9.62
CA VAL A 7 -5.24 88.32 9.06
C VAL A 7 -5.54 87.63 7.72
N LYS A 8 -6.49 86.67 7.65
CA LYS A 8 -7.94 86.84 7.40
C LYS A 8 -8.19 87.68 6.11
N ALA A 9 -9.05 87.34 5.16
CA ALA A 9 -10.05 86.29 5.05
C ALA A 9 -10.41 86.09 3.57
N ILE A 10 -11.00 84.93 3.35
CA ILE A 10 -11.61 84.37 2.14
C ILE A 10 -12.69 85.28 1.54
N LEU A 11 -12.71 85.37 0.19
CA LEU A 11 -13.89 85.57 -0.68
C LEU A 11 -13.58 84.74 -1.94
N ALA A 12 -14.12 83.52 -2.12
CA ALA A 12 -15.46 83.18 -2.65
C ALA A 12 -15.71 83.87 -4.03
N ALA A 13 -16.08 83.22 -5.12
CA ALA A 13 -16.63 81.88 -5.34
C ALA A 13 -16.56 81.50 -6.84
N ALA A 14 -16.63 80.19 -7.11
CA ALA A 14 -17.42 79.51 -8.14
C ALA A 14 -17.26 79.92 -9.63
N VAL A 15 -17.35 79.04 -10.64
CA VAL A 15 -17.59 77.61 -10.82
C VAL A 15 -17.26 77.40 -12.30
N GLY A 16 -16.65 76.27 -12.66
CA GLY A 16 -16.32 75.99 -14.06
C GLY A 16 -15.90 74.55 -14.26
N LEU A 17 -16.85 73.65 -14.02
CA LEU A 17 -16.78 72.21 -14.22
C LEU A 17 -16.28 71.86 -15.63
N ALA A 18 -15.09 71.27 -15.73
CA ALA A 18 -14.69 70.49 -16.91
C ALA A 18 -14.20 69.13 -16.43
N VAL A 19 -15.14 68.18 -16.46
CA VAL A 19 -14.93 66.76 -16.21
C VAL A 19 -13.97 66.23 -17.28
N ALA A 20 -12.67 66.18 -16.97
CA ALA A 20 -11.72 65.38 -17.72
C ALA A 20 -11.69 63.98 -17.09
N VAL A 21 -12.51 63.10 -17.66
CA VAL A 21 -12.47 61.65 -17.44
C VAL A 21 -11.08 61.15 -17.85
N ALA A 22 -10.17 61.03 -16.89
CA ALA A 22 -9.02 60.15 -17.02
C ALA A 22 -9.37 58.89 -16.20
N CYS A 23 -9.84 57.87 -16.91
CA CYS A 23 -10.20 56.56 -16.37
C CYS A 23 -9.16 56.07 -15.35
N PRO A 24 -9.56 55.52 -14.19
CA PRO A 24 -8.66 54.67 -13.45
C PRO A 24 -8.41 53.45 -14.33
N LEU A 25 -7.23 53.39 -14.98
CA LEU A 25 -6.76 52.17 -15.61
C LEU A 25 -6.75 51.10 -14.52
N PRO A 26 -7.53 50.01 -14.63
CA PRO A 26 -7.32 48.89 -13.74
C PRO A 26 -5.96 48.31 -14.12
N CYS A 27 -4.93 48.56 -13.30
CA CYS A 27 -3.74 47.73 -13.29
C CYS A 27 -4.19 46.32 -12.88
N ARG A 28 -4.63 45.52 -13.86
CA ARG A 28 -4.58 44.06 -13.70
C ARG A 28 -3.10 43.72 -13.77
N ALA A 29 -2.46 43.65 -12.60
CA ALA A 29 -1.38 42.69 -12.45
C ALA A 29 -2.01 41.32 -12.74
N GLN A 30 -1.85 40.84 -13.97
CA GLN A 30 -2.19 39.48 -14.30
C GLN A 30 -1.14 38.66 -13.55
N SER A 31 -1.48 38.22 -12.33
CA SER A 31 -0.73 37.12 -11.73
C SER A 31 -0.91 35.97 -12.71
N ASP A 32 0.18 35.56 -13.36
CA ASP A 32 0.19 34.26 -14.00
C ASP A 32 -0.39 33.26 -12.98
N PRO A 33 -1.38 32.45 -13.36
CA PRO A 33 -1.94 31.48 -12.44
C PRO A 33 -0.76 30.67 -11.89
N GLU A 34 -0.61 30.66 -10.57
CA GLU A 34 0.38 29.79 -9.93
C GLU A 34 0.07 28.37 -10.43
N PRO A 35 1.05 27.65 -11.01
CA PRO A 35 0.81 26.32 -11.54
C PRO A 35 0.17 25.50 -10.43
N ALA A 36 -1.05 25.02 -10.71
CA ALA A 36 -1.75 24.19 -9.76
C ALA A 36 -0.92 22.91 -9.56
N LEU A 37 -1.09 22.25 -8.42
CA LEU A 37 -0.38 20.99 -8.16
C LEU A 37 -0.65 19.92 -9.23
N SER A 38 -1.76 20.06 -9.98
CA SER A 38 -2.12 19.27 -11.16
C SER A 38 -1.27 19.53 -12.41
N ASP A 39 -0.60 20.68 -12.50
CA ASP A 39 0.23 21.09 -13.65
C ASP A 39 1.63 20.45 -13.58
N TYR A 40 2.00 19.93 -12.41
CA TYR A 40 3.17 19.09 -12.24
C TYR A 40 2.85 17.67 -12.72
N LEU A 41 3.02 17.43 -14.02
CA LEU A 41 3.14 16.06 -14.49
C LEU A 41 4.42 15.47 -13.90
N PRO A 42 4.35 14.31 -13.21
CA PRO A 42 5.56 13.62 -12.79
C PRO A 42 6.44 13.39 -14.03
N PRO A 43 7.77 13.51 -13.91
CA PRO A 43 8.66 13.20 -15.02
C PRO A 43 8.26 11.86 -15.64
N LYS A 44 8.00 11.87 -16.95
CA LYS A 44 7.63 10.65 -17.68
C LYS A 44 8.71 9.62 -17.42
N GLU A 45 8.36 8.53 -16.74
CA GLU A 45 9.31 7.45 -16.50
C GLU A 45 9.90 7.01 -17.85
N PRO A 46 11.22 6.80 -17.93
CA PRO A 46 11.83 6.39 -19.18
C PRO A 46 11.19 5.08 -19.64
N GLU A 47 10.64 5.08 -20.86
CA GLU A 47 10.03 3.90 -21.46
C GLU A 47 11.12 2.81 -21.58
N VAL A 48 10.97 1.76 -20.78
CA VAL A 48 11.94 0.65 -20.74
C VAL A 48 11.92 -0.03 -22.10
N SER A 49 13.05 -0.05 -22.79
CA SER A 49 13.16 -0.77 -24.04
C SER A 49 12.92 -2.27 -23.83
N ARG A 50 12.42 -2.96 -24.85
CA ARG A 50 12.12 -4.40 -24.77
C ARG A 50 13.35 -5.21 -24.34
N ASP A 51 14.53 -4.82 -24.81
CA ASP A 51 15.78 -5.53 -24.51
C ASP A 51 16.28 -5.25 -23.10
N GLU A 52 16.14 -4.02 -22.59
CA GLU A 52 16.39 -3.72 -21.18
C GLU A 52 15.44 -4.49 -20.26
N TRP A 53 14.17 -4.60 -20.63
CA TRP A 53 13.21 -5.39 -19.85
C TRP A 53 13.62 -6.86 -19.81
N ARG A 54 13.98 -7.44 -20.96
CA ARG A 54 14.49 -8.82 -21.05
C ARG A 54 15.73 -9.03 -20.19
N GLN A 55 16.68 -8.09 -20.24
CA GLN A 55 17.87 -8.14 -19.43
C GLN A 55 17.52 -8.12 -17.94
N ARG A 56 16.61 -7.25 -17.50
CA ARG A 56 16.15 -7.20 -16.10
C ARG A 56 15.51 -8.51 -15.65
N ILE A 57 14.72 -9.15 -16.52
CA ILE A 57 14.11 -10.46 -16.23
C ILE A 57 15.19 -11.54 -16.08
N GLU A 58 16.15 -11.60 -17.00
CA GLU A 58 17.24 -12.58 -16.91
C GLU A 58 18.14 -12.36 -15.70
N ASP A 59 18.44 -11.10 -15.36
CA ASP A 59 19.21 -10.75 -14.16
C ASP A 59 18.44 -11.07 -12.87
N ALA A 60 17.12 -10.82 -12.84
CA ALA A 60 16.27 -11.24 -11.72
C ALA A 60 16.24 -12.77 -11.59
N ARG A 61 16.12 -13.49 -12.71
CA ARG A 61 16.15 -14.96 -12.74
C ARG A 61 17.49 -15.51 -12.26
N ARG A 62 18.60 -14.91 -12.66
CA ARG A 62 19.95 -15.27 -12.22
C ARG A 62 20.08 -15.08 -10.70
N ARG A 63 19.72 -13.90 -10.19
CA ARG A 63 19.75 -13.61 -8.75
C ARG A 63 18.89 -14.58 -7.94
N ALA A 64 17.68 -14.89 -8.41
CA ALA A 64 16.82 -15.86 -7.74
C ALA A 64 17.45 -17.27 -7.68
N LYS A 65 18.10 -17.71 -8.76
CA LYS A 65 18.84 -18.99 -8.79
C LYS A 65 20.04 -18.98 -7.85
N ASP A 66 20.80 -17.89 -7.81
CA ASP A 66 21.96 -17.77 -6.93
C ASP A 66 21.56 -17.82 -5.46
N VAL A 67 20.51 -17.11 -5.06
CA VAL A 67 19.96 -17.18 -3.69
C VAL A 67 19.46 -18.60 -3.36
N SER A 68 18.81 -19.27 -4.32
CA SER A 68 18.36 -20.65 -4.10
C SER A 68 19.53 -21.62 -3.92
N ARG A 69 20.61 -21.44 -4.69
CA ARG A 69 21.82 -22.25 -4.59
C ARG A 69 22.52 -21.99 -3.25
N GLU A 70 22.74 -20.73 -2.88
CA GLU A 70 23.36 -20.37 -1.60
C GLU A 70 22.58 -20.91 -0.40
N ARG A 71 21.24 -20.86 -0.43
CA ARG A 71 20.40 -21.47 0.62
C ARG A 71 20.55 -22.99 0.74
N ARG A 72 20.88 -23.68 -0.36
CA ARG A 72 21.11 -25.13 -0.37
C ARG A 72 22.52 -25.48 0.10
N GLU A 73 23.50 -24.67 -0.26
CA GLU A 73 24.91 -24.85 0.10
C GLU A 73 25.17 -24.44 1.56
N HIS A 74 24.43 -23.43 2.05
CA HIS A 74 24.60 -22.85 3.38
C HIS A 74 23.26 -22.73 4.13
N PRO A 75 22.56 -23.84 4.41
CA PRO A 75 21.30 -23.81 5.13
C PRO A 75 21.42 -23.18 6.54
N GLU A 76 22.60 -23.26 7.16
CA GLU A 76 22.91 -22.69 8.48
C GLU A 76 22.88 -21.17 8.54
N LEU A 77 23.12 -20.48 7.41
CA LEU A 77 23.11 -19.01 7.36
C LEU A 77 21.68 -18.44 7.28
N TYR A 78 20.69 -19.29 7.01
CA TYR A 78 19.33 -18.88 6.77
C TYR A 78 18.40 -19.36 7.86
N LYS A 79 17.55 -18.46 8.36
CA LYS A 79 16.47 -18.86 9.25
C LYS A 79 15.52 -19.82 8.51
N PRO A 80 15.14 -20.95 9.12
CA PRO A 80 14.07 -21.79 8.58
C PRO A 80 12.83 -20.96 8.29
N VAL A 81 12.12 -21.31 7.23
CA VAL A 81 10.84 -20.66 6.91
C VAL A 81 9.89 -20.92 8.07
N PRO A 82 9.29 -19.89 8.69
CA PRO A 82 8.29 -20.10 9.73
C PRO A 82 7.15 -20.95 9.16
N GLU A 83 6.93 -22.11 9.74
CA GLU A 83 5.78 -22.95 9.41
C GLU A 83 4.51 -22.30 9.96
N ASP A 84 3.42 -22.43 9.20
CA ASP A 84 2.09 -21.99 9.64
C ASP A 84 1.72 -22.79 10.90
N PRO A 85 1.46 -22.13 12.05
CA PRO A 85 1.14 -22.84 13.30
C PRO A 85 -0.07 -23.75 13.15
N ASP A 86 -1.02 -23.38 12.30
CA ASP A 86 -2.22 -24.19 12.04
C ASP A 86 -1.85 -25.46 11.27
N LEU A 87 -0.89 -25.41 10.33
CA LEU A 87 -0.39 -26.62 9.67
C LEU A 87 0.23 -27.58 10.68
N VAL A 88 1.13 -27.06 11.52
CA VAL A 88 1.84 -27.86 12.52
C VAL A 88 0.85 -28.49 13.51
N ALA A 89 -0.15 -27.72 13.96
CA ALA A 89 -1.20 -28.23 14.84
C ALA A 89 -2.01 -29.34 14.17
N THR A 90 -2.39 -29.15 12.89
CA THR A 90 -3.12 -30.18 12.16
C THR A 90 -2.31 -31.45 11.95
N GLU A 91 -1.03 -31.36 11.59
CA GLU A 91 -0.18 -32.55 11.42
C GLU A 91 0.04 -33.31 12.72
N ARG A 92 0.26 -32.59 13.83
CA ARG A 92 0.37 -33.21 15.15
C ARG A 92 -0.89 -33.94 15.54
N LEU A 93 -2.05 -33.30 15.33
CA LEU A 93 -3.35 -33.87 15.65
C LEU A 93 -3.66 -35.12 14.82
N LEU A 94 -3.36 -35.11 13.51
CA LEU A 94 -3.56 -36.30 12.65
C LEU A 94 -2.65 -37.48 13.02
N ARG A 95 -1.51 -37.20 13.67
CA ARG A 95 -0.55 -38.19 14.15
C ARG A 95 -0.68 -38.50 15.65
N ASP A 96 -1.68 -37.96 16.33
CA ASP A 96 -1.86 -38.16 17.77
C ASP A 96 -2.35 -39.57 18.05
N ASP A 97 -1.51 -40.42 18.66
CA ASP A 97 -1.82 -41.82 18.94
C ASP A 97 -2.94 -42.02 19.97
N SER A 98 -3.31 -40.99 20.73
CA SER A 98 -4.37 -41.08 21.74
C SER A 98 -5.78 -41.09 21.15
N LEU A 99 -5.96 -40.59 19.93
CA LEU A 99 -7.24 -40.52 19.23
C LEU A 99 -7.88 -41.91 19.08
N GLN A 100 -9.10 -42.04 19.58
CA GLN A 100 -9.92 -43.24 19.53
C GLN A 100 -10.94 -43.17 18.40
N GLN A 101 -11.38 -44.34 17.95
CA GLN A 101 -12.43 -44.44 16.95
C GLN A 101 -13.70 -43.71 17.43
N GLY A 102 -14.19 -42.77 16.62
CA GLY A 102 -15.34 -41.92 16.93
C GLY A 102 -14.98 -40.51 17.39
N ASP A 103 -13.71 -40.23 17.69
CA ASP A 103 -13.28 -38.90 18.10
C ASP A 103 -13.45 -37.87 16.96
N ILE A 104 -13.82 -36.65 17.34
CA ILE A 104 -14.02 -35.54 16.41
C ILE A 104 -12.79 -34.64 16.42
N VAL A 105 -12.23 -34.44 15.24
CA VAL A 105 -11.00 -33.72 14.98
C VAL A 105 -11.34 -32.45 14.21
N THR A 106 -10.96 -31.29 14.76
CA THR A 106 -11.15 -30.00 14.09
C THR A 106 -9.82 -29.50 13.55
N THR A 107 -9.77 -29.28 12.25
CA THR A 107 -8.59 -28.79 11.52
C THR A 107 -8.96 -27.56 10.71
N LYS A 108 -7.96 -26.85 10.18
CA LYS A 108 -8.21 -25.75 9.23
C LYS A 108 -8.91 -26.19 7.94
N LYS A 109 -8.85 -27.48 7.59
CA LYS A 109 -9.54 -28.05 6.43
C LYS A 109 -11.02 -28.36 6.72
N GLY A 110 -11.42 -28.32 7.99
CA GLY A 110 -12.76 -28.66 8.45
C GLY A 110 -12.74 -29.65 9.61
N MET A 111 -13.92 -30.21 9.89
CA MET A 111 -14.17 -31.11 11.00
C MET A 111 -14.35 -32.55 10.49
N PHE A 112 -13.63 -33.49 11.12
CA PHE A 112 -13.55 -34.89 10.71
C PHE A 112 -13.83 -35.81 11.90
N VAL A 113 -14.33 -37.02 11.64
CA VAL A 113 -14.42 -38.11 12.60
C VAL A 113 -13.29 -39.09 12.32
N TYR A 114 -12.51 -39.45 13.34
CA TYR A 114 -11.51 -40.49 13.23
C TYR A 114 -12.17 -41.87 13.28
N GLN A 115 -12.02 -42.65 12.22
CA GLN A 115 -12.56 -44.01 12.08
C GLN A 115 -11.47 -45.09 12.01
N GLY A 116 -10.20 -44.69 12.17
CA GLY A 116 -9.05 -45.60 12.08
C GLY A 116 -9.00 -46.62 13.21
N ARG A 117 -8.21 -47.67 13.00
CA ARG A 117 -7.98 -48.74 13.98
C ARG A 117 -6.68 -48.45 14.74
N SER A 118 -6.68 -48.58 16.06
CA SER A 118 -5.51 -48.36 16.92
C SER A 118 -4.30 -49.23 16.56
N GLU A 119 -4.55 -50.43 16.01
CA GLU A 119 -3.52 -51.41 15.63
C GLU A 119 -2.88 -51.17 14.26
N GLN A 120 -3.37 -50.20 13.47
CA GLN A 120 -2.84 -49.91 12.14
C GLN A 120 -2.24 -48.50 12.08
N PRO A 121 -1.19 -48.29 11.26
CA PRO A 121 -0.68 -46.95 11.00
C PRO A 121 -1.80 -46.06 10.46
N ARG A 122 -1.97 -44.89 11.08
CA ARG A 122 -2.99 -43.90 10.71
C ARG A 122 -2.83 -43.47 9.25
N ARG A 123 -3.94 -43.36 8.54
CA ARG A 123 -4.01 -42.91 7.15
C ARG A 123 -4.99 -41.76 7.03
N ASP A 124 -4.79 -40.91 6.03
CA ASP A 124 -5.72 -39.80 5.74
C ASP A 124 -7.16 -40.28 5.50
N GLN A 125 -7.32 -41.52 5.00
CA GLN A 125 -8.63 -42.16 4.77
C GLN A 125 -9.41 -42.46 6.06
N ASP A 126 -8.73 -42.48 7.21
CA ASP A 126 -9.34 -42.71 8.50
C ASP A 126 -10.12 -41.48 9.00
N PHE A 127 -9.94 -40.31 8.37
CA PHE A 127 -10.58 -39.06 8.77
C PHE A 127 -11.74 -38.73 7.84
N VAL A 128 -12.97 -38.98 8.30
CA VAL A 128 -14.18 -38.80 7.50
C VAL A 128 -14.83 -37.45 7.83
N PRO A 129 -15.09 -36.56 6.87
CA PRO A 129 -15.68 -35.25 7.15
C PRO A 129 -17.08 -35.38 7.76
N VAL A 130 -17.35 -34.64 8.84
CA VAL A 130 -18.66 -34.64 9.53
C VAL A 130 -19.75 -34.02 8.65
N ASN A 131 -19.37 -33.07 7.80
CA ASN A 131 -20.26 -32.48 6.81
C ASN A 131 -19.56 -32.44 5.45
N PRO A 132 -19.94 -33.33 4.49
CA PRO A 132 -19.30 -33.36 3.18
C PRO A 132 -19.56 -32.10 2.33
N LYS A 133 -20.43 -31.18 2.77
CA LYS A 133 -20.84 -30.01 1.98
C LYS A 133 -19.98 -28.76 2.17
N SER A 134 -18.96 -28.77 3.03
CA SER A 134 -18.20 -27.55 3.38
C SER A 134 -16.90 -27.33 2.60
N VAL A 135 -16.54 -28.21 1.66
CA VAL A 135 -15.37 -28.02 0.79
C VAL A 135 -15.87 -27.69 -0.62
N ARG A 136 -15.97 -26.39 -0.93
CA ARG A 136 -16.18 -25.89 -2.29
C ARG A 136 -15.25 -24.72 -2.53
#